data_AF-A0A949KXY9-F1
#
_entry.id   AF-A0A949KXY9-F1
#
_cell.length_a   1.000
_cell.length_b   1.000
_cell.length_c   1.000
_cell.angle_alpha   90.00
_cell.angle_beta   90.00
_cell.angle_gamma   90.00
#
_symmetry.space_group_name_H-M   'P 1'
#
loop_
_entity.id
_entity.type
_entity.pdbx_description
1 polymer ?
#
loop_
_entity_poly.entity_id
_entity_poly.type
_entity_poly.pdbx_seq_one_letter_code
_entity_poly.pdbx_strand_id
1 'polypeptide(L)'
;MMSSREGRVRLDLNNPAFQEQLLRLQKVERHAALDTLNKVRQLTWNQVYRDPGLKWEKITSIRPPKGIDALYSIRITPARRATAYRDGEFMRFLTIAPDHDAAYGRNSAYADTKGALSLGCYSVS
;
A
#
# COMPACT_ATOMS: atom_id res chain seq x y z
N MET A 1 33.80 0.50 -8.27
CA MET A 1 32.42 0.73 -8.78
C MET A 1 31.58 -0.50 -8.48
N MET A 2 30.88 -0.54 -7.35
CA MET A 2 29.88 -1.59 -7.07
C MET A 2 28.52 -1.05 -7.50
N SER A 3 28.14 -1.32 -8.76
CA SER A 3 26.76 -1.18 -9.19
C SER A 3 26.01 -2.39 -8.62
N SER A 4 25.56 -2.26 -7.38
CA SER A 4 24.66 -3.23 -6.75
C SER A 4 23.46 -3.37 -7.68
N ARG A 5 23.29 -4.56 -8.28
CA ARG A 5 22.06 -4.90 -9.01
C ARG A 5 20.93 -4.93 -7.98
N GLU A 6 20.40 -3.77 -7.63
CA GLU A 6 19.19 -3.72 -6.82
C GLU A 6 18.09 -4.36 -7.65
N GLY A 7 17.50 -5.43 -7.10
CA GLY A 7 16.35 -6.07 -7.70
C GLY A 7 15.26 -5.03 -7.95
N ARG A 8 14.61 -5.15 -9.11
CA ARG A 8 13.42 -4.35 -9.41
C ARG A 8 12.32 -4.72 -8.43
N VAL A 9 11.47 -3.75 -8.10
CA VAL A 9 10.34 -3.97 -7.22
C VAL A 9 9.39 -5.00 -7.83
N ARG A 10 9.03 -6.01 -7.04
CA ARG A 10 8.00 -6.99 -7.41
C ARG A 10 6.66 -6.50 -6.89
N LEU A 11 5.62 -6.57 -7.71
CA LEU A 11 4.28 -6.15 -7.28
C LEU A 11 3.50 -7.34 -6.77
N ASP A 12 2.83 -7.17 -5.64
CA ASP A 12 1.83 -8.09 -5.14
C ASP A 12 0.48 -7.35 -5.06
N LEU A 13 -0.45 -7.82 -5.90
CA LEU A 13 -1.80 -7.28 -6.05
C LEU A 13 -2.85 -8.27 -5.54
N ASN A 14 -2.46 -9.27 -4.74
CA ASN A 14 -3.34 -10.37 -4.33
C ASN A 14 -4.34 -10.00 -3.22
N ASN A 15 -4.38 -8.74 -2.77
CA ASN A 15 -5.36 -8.29 -1.79
C ASN A 15 -6.75 -8.14 -2.44
N PRO A 16 -7.79 -8.86 -1.97
CA PRO A 16 -9.13 -8.79 -2.56
C PRO A 16 -9.73 -7.38 -2.55
N ALA A 17 -9.51 -6.61 -1.48
CA ALA A 17 -10.01 -5.24 -1.39
C ALA A 17 -9.34 -4.34 -2.44
N PHE A 18 -8.02 -4.46 -2.61
CA PHE A 18 -7.30 -3.75 -3.65
C PHE A 18 -7.82 -4.10 -5.05
N GLN A 19 -8.03 -5.38 -5.34
CA GLN A 19 -8.53 -5.84 -6.64
C GLN A 19 -9.93 -5.29 -6.92
N GLU A 20 -10.84 -5.39 -5.96
CA GLU A 20 -12.20 -4.85 -6.08
C GLU A 20 -12.16 -3.34 -6.34
N GLN A 21 -11.35 -2.59 -5.59
CA GLN A 21 -11.22 -1.14 -5.76
C GLN A 21 -10.59 -0.77 -7.10
N LEU A 22 -9.57 -1.49 -7.55
CA LEU A 22 -8.91 -1.29 -8.85
C LEU A 22 -9.89 -1.53 -10.01
N LEU A 23 -10.70 -2.59 -9.92
CA LEU A 23 -11.69 -2.93 -10.94
C LEU A 23 -12.87 -1.96 -10.95
N ARG A 24 -13.21 -1.33 -9.82
CA ARG A 24 -14.24 -0.29 -9.72
C ARG A 24 -13.84 1.07 -10.26
N LEU A 25 -12.54 1.33 -10.46
CA LEU A 25 -12.07 2.61 -11.03
C LEU A 25 -12.67 2.85 -12.43
N GLN A 26 -12.94 4.13 -12.73
CA GLN A 26 -13.34 4.55 -14.07
C GLN A 26 -12.20 4.32 -15.08
N LYS A 27 -12.53 4.21 -16.37
CA LYS A 27 -11.57 3.86 -17.43
C LYS A 27 -10.26 4.67 -17.38
N VAL A 28 -10.37 6.00 -17.25
CA VAL A 28 -9.20 6.90 -17.21
C VAL A 28 -8.37 6.67 -15.95
N GLU A 29 -9.02 6.60 -14.78
CA GLU A 29 -8.33 6.35 -13.51
C GLU A 29 -7.66 4.97 -13.48
N ARG A 30 -8.33 3.96 -14.03
CA ARG A 30 -7.81 2.59 -14.13
C ARG A 30 -6.57 2.53 -15.02
N HIS A 31 -6.60 3.17 -16.18
CA HIS A 31 -5.44 3.25 -17.07
C HIS A 31 -4.25 3.93 -16.35
N ALA A 32 -4.48 5.08 -15.71
CA ALA A 32 -3.43 5.77 -14.95
C ALA A 32 -2.88 4.94 -13.78
N ALA A 33 -3.73 4.18 -13.08
CA ALA A 33 -3.30 3.27 -12.03
C ALA A 33 -2.42 2.14 -12.59
N LEU A 34 -2.82 1.53 -13.72
CA LEU A 34 -2.05 0.48 -14.38
C LEU A 34 -0.69 1.00 -14.90
N ASP A 35 -0.66 2.21 -15.45
CA ASP A 35 0.59 2.86 -15.90
C ASP A 35 1.54 3.06 -14.71
N THR A 36 1.01 3.51 -13.57
CA THR A 36 1.81 3.66 -12.35
C THR A 36 2.32 2.32 -11.83
N LEU A 37 1.49 1.27 -11.82
CA LEU A 37 1.93 -0.08 -11.45
C LEU A 37 3.03 -0.56 -12.41
N ASN A 38 2.86 -0.40 -13.72
CA ASN A 38 3.87 -0.79 -14.70
C ASN A 38 5.18 -0.01 -14.51
N LYS A 39 5.11 1.28 -14.17
CA LYS A 39 6.27 2.11 -13.81
C LYS A 39 6.97 1.54 -12.57
N VAL A 40 6.25 1.32 -11.46
CA VAL A 40 6.84 0.83 -10.20
C VAL A 40 7.59 -0.49 -10.40
N ARG A 41 7.05 -1.42 -11.19
CA ARG A 41 7.71 -2.70 -11.51
C ARG A 41 9.05 -2.54 -12.23
N GLN A 42 9.29 -1.40 -12.89
CA GLN A 42 10.54 -1.12 -13.60
C GLN A 42 11.60 -0.45 -12.70
N LEU A 43 11.19 0.06 -11.53
CA LEU A 43 12.05 0.78 -10.60
C LEU A 43 12.72 -0.16 -9.59
N THR A 44 13.87 0.26 -9.06
CA THR A 44 14.45 -0.29 -7.83
C THR A 44 13.83 0.39 -6.60
N TRP A 45 14.00 -0.20 -5.41
CA TRP A 45 13.52 0.41 -4.17
C TRP A 45 14.11 1.80 -3.92
N ASN A 46 15.40 2.02 -4.20
CA ASN A 46 16.00 3.34 -4.07
C ASN A 46 15.37 4.36 -5.04
N GLN A 47 15.00 3.93 -6.24
CA GLN A 47 14.30 4.79 -7.19
C GLN A 47 12.88 5.10 -6.71
N VAL A 48 12.16 4.12 -6.16
CA VAL A 48 10.83 4.35 -5.56
C VAL A 48 10.89 5.39 -4.45
N TYR A 49 11.87 5.29 -3.53
CA TYR A 49 12.01 6.25 -2.43
C TYR A 49 12.37 7.67 -2.88
N ARG A 50 12.99 7.81 -4.05
CA ARG A 50 13.41 9.10 -4.61
C ARG A 50 12.46 9.64 -5.67
N ASP A 51 11.45 8.86 -6.08
CA ASP A 51 10.53 9.26 -7.16
C ASP A 51 9.56 10.33 -6.65
N PRO A 52 9.63 11.57 -7.17
CA PRO A 52 8.76 12.66 -6.70
C PRO A 52 7.30 12.48 -7.12
N GLY A 53 7.03 11.66 -8.13
CA GLY A 53 5.69 11.40 -8.65
C GLY A 53 4.92 10.40 -7.79
N LEU A 54 5.60 9.38 -7.25
CA LEU A 54 4.99 8.34 -6.42
C LEU A 54 4.59 8.84 -5.03
N LYS A 55 5.25 9.88 -4.50
CA LYS A 55 5.02 10.40 -3.14
C LYS A 55 4.97 9.27 -2.09
N TRP A 56 6.02 8.46 -2.05
CA TRP A 56 6.14 7.36 -1.10
C TRP A 56 6.28 7.88 0.33
N GLU A 57 5.16 7.98 1.05
CA GLU A 57 5.07 8.64 2.36
C GLU A 57 4.71 7.61 3.45
N LYS A 58 5.48 7.58 4.55
CA LYS A 58 5.20 6.68 5.68
C LYS A 58 3.96 7.18 6.43
N ILE A 59 3.00 6.27 6.66
CA ILE A 59 1.83 6.54 7.49
C ILE A 59 2.23 6.28 8.95
N THR A 60 2.30 7.34 9.76
CA THR A 60 2.70 7.26 11.18
C THR A 60 1.51 7.12 12.13
N SER A 61 0.30 7.45 11.66
CA SER A 61 -0.92 7.48 12.48
C SER A 61 -1.48 6.09 12.81
N ILE A 62 -1.01 5.04 12.13
CA ILE A 62 -1.55 3.69 12.24
C ILE A 62 -0.42 2.75 12.67
N ARG A 63 -0.68 1.96 13.73
CA ARG A 63 0.22 0.87 14.10
C ARG A 63 0.05 -0.27 13.11
N PRO A 64 1.12 -0.68 12.40
CA PRO A 64 1.02 -1.82 11.51
C PRO A 64 0.75 -3.11 12.32
N PRO A 65 0.04 -4.09 11.73
CA PRO A 65 -0.08 -5.43 12.29
C PRO A 65 1.29 -6.08 12.53
N LYS A 66 1.37 -7.05 13.45
CA LYS A 66 2.61 -7.82 13.69
C LYS A 66 3.11 -8.44 12.37
N GLY A 67 4.37 -8.19 12.03
CA GLY A 67 4.99 -8.69 10.79
C GLY A 67 5.04 -7.67 9.64
N ILE A 68 4.54 -6.45 9.84
CA ILE A 68 4.66 -5.34 8.88
C ILE A 68 5.43 -4.19 9.54
N ASP A 69 6.52 -3.75 8.91
CA ASP A 69 7.38 -2.69 9.47
C ASP A 69 6.68 -1.32 9.49
N ALA A 70 5.98 -0.99 8.41
CA ALA A 70 5.28 0.27 8.25
C ALA A 70 4.30 0.21 7.08
N LEU A 71 3.21 0.97 7.20
CA LEU A 71 2.33 1.27 6.09
C LEU A 71 2.81 2.55 5.40
N TYR A 72 2.67 2.56 4.08
CA TYR A 72 3.02 3.69 3.23
C TYR A 72 1.84 4.08 2.36
N SER A 73 1.75 5.37 2.06
CA SER A 73 0.85 5.89 1.06
C SER A 73 1.62 6.16 -0.22
N ILE A 74 1.08 5.74 -1.36
CA ILE A 74 1.64 5.96 -2.69
C ILE A 74 0.58 6.57 -3.59
N ARG A 75 0.97 7.59 -4.37
CA ARG A 75 0.12 8.19 -5.39
C ARG A 75 0.05 7.27 -6.60
N ILE A 76 -1.16 6.82 -6.92
CA ILE A 76 -1.41 5.98 -8.11
C ILE A 76 -2.02 6.77 -9.27
N THR A 77 -2.74 7.85 -8.95
CA THR A 77 -3.27 8.81 -9.92
C THR A 77 -3.24 10.21 -9.29
N PRO A 78 -3.47 11.28 -10.07
CA PRO A 78 -3.53 12.62 -9.51
C PRO A 78 -4.52 12.79 -8.34
N ALA A 79 -5.62 12.02 -8.35
CA ALA A 79 -6.74 12.12 -7.41
C ALA A 79 -6.84 10.94 -6.41
N ARG A 80 -5.97 9.92 -6.51
CA ARG A 80 -6.08 8.69 -5.70
C ARG A 80 -4.75 8.31 -5.07
N ARG A 81 -4.84 7.85 -3.83
CA ARG A 81 -3.73 7.29 -3.08
C ARG A 81 -4.02 5.83 -2.76
N ALA A 82 -3.02 4.98 -2.91
CA ALA A 82 -3.07 3.60 -2.47
C ALA A 82 -2.24 3.45 -1.20
N THR A 83 -2.64 2.50 -0.34
CA THR A 83 -1.81 2.09 0.78
C THR A 83 -1.07 0.81 0.42
N ALA A 84 0.23 0.79 0.68
CA ALA A 84 1.09 -0.36 0.42
C ALA A 84 2.12 -0.53 1.54
N TYR A 85 2.71 -1.71 1.62
CA TYR A 85 3.86 -1.96 2.48
C TYR A 85 4.94 -2.72 1.71
N ARG A 86 6.17 -2.58 2.20
CA ARG A 86 7.31 -3.33 1.69
C ARG A 86 7.43 -4.64 2.48
N ASP A 87 7.51 -5.74 1.75
CA ASP A 87 7.83 -7.07 2.26
C ASP A 87 8.98 -7.65 1.44
N GLY A 88 10.20 -7.42 1.92
CA GLY A 88 11.43 -7.78 1.19
C GLY A 88 11.53 -7.08 -0.17
N GLU A 89 11.39 -7.87 -1.24
CA GLU A 89 11.38 -7.41 -2.64
C GLU A 89 9.99 -7.01 -3.15
N PHE A 90 8.93 -7.38 -2.42
CA PHE A 90 7.55 -7.16 -2.82
C PHE A 90 6.99 -5.85 -2.27
N MET A 91 6.35 -5.10 -3.15
CA MET A 91 5.44 -4.03 -2.79
C MET A 91 4.02 -4.61 -2.78
N ARG A 92 3.46 -4.76 -1.58
CA ARG A 92 2.14 -5.34 -1.37
C ARG A 92 1.11 -4.24 -1.24
N PHE A 93 0.18 -4.18 -2.18
CA PHE A 93 -0.89 -3.19 -2.17
C PHE A 93 -2.07 -3.69 -1.32
N LEU A 94 -2.61 -2.80 -0.50
CA LEU A 94 -3.70 -3.11 0.43
C LEU A 94 -5.03 -2.53 -0.03
N THR A 95 -5.08 -1.23 -0.30
CA THR A 95 -6.31 -0.53 -0.69
C THR A 95 -6.03 0.66 -1.60
N ILE A 96 -7.04 1.10 -2.36
CA ILE A 96 -7.06 2.36 -3.10
C ILE A 96 -8.11 3.27 -2.47
N ALA A 97 -7.68 4.30 -1.76
CA ALA A 97 -8.57 5.27 -1.13
C ALA A 97 -8.74 6.53 -2.02
N PRO A 98 -9.96 7.09 -2.14
CA PRO A 98 -10.09 8.51 -2.44
C PRO A 98 -9.42 9.32 -1.31
N ASP A 99 -8.84 10.44 -1.69
CA ASP A 99 -7.89 11.21 -0.89
C ASP A 99 -8.22 11.30 0.62
N HIS A 100 -7.24 10.87 1.41
CA HIS A 100 -6.98 10.98 2.85
C HIS A 100 -8.07 10.79 3.94
N ASP A 101 -9.39 10.80 3.67
CA ASP A 101 -10.36 10.98 4.77
C ASP A 101 -11.24 9.77 5.14
N ALA A 102 -11.12 8.64 4.44
CA ALA A 102 -12.02 7.48 4.70
C ALA A 102 -11.31 6.15 5.03
N ALA A 103 -9.97 6.10 5.02
CA ALA A 103 -9.31 4.79 4.93
C ALA A 103 -9.29 3.98 6.23
N TYR A 104 -9.46 4.58 7.41
CA TYR A 104 -9.33 3.82 8.67
C TYR A 104 -10.26 4.30 9.78
N GLY A 105 -11.56 4.34 9.48
CA GLY A 105 -12.60 4.16 10.49
C GLY A 105 -13.20 2.77 10.31
N ARG A 106 -13.10 1.92 11.35
CA ARG A 106 -13.78 0.63 11.51
C ARG A 106 -12.97 -0.63 11.10
N ASN A 107 -12.14 -1.04 12.06
CA ASN A 107 -11.92 -2.40 12.56
C ASN A 107 -12.38 -3.59 11.68
N SER A 108 -11.49 -4.59 11.55
CA SER A 108 -11.71 -5.97 11.06
C SER A 108 -11.50 -6.22 9.55
N ALA A 109 -10.36 -6.85 9.20
CA ALA A 109 -10.25 -7.84 8.09
C ALA A 109 -8.81 -8.35 7.82
N TYR A 110 -7.76 -7.76 8.39
CA TYR A 110 -6.37 -8.24 8.23
C TYR A 110 -5.70 -8.64 9.56
N ALA A 111 -6.51 -9.04 10.54
CA ALA A 111 -6.06 -9.83 11.67
C ALA A 111 -6.62 -11.23 11.49
N ASP A 112 -5.74 -12.22 11.53
CA ASP A 112 -5.99 -13.65 11.65
C ASP A 112 -5.84 -14.49 10.37
N THR A 113 -4.60 -14.88 10.11
CA THR A 113 -4.33 -16.33 10.18
C THR A 113 -3.03 -16.50 10.94
N LYS A 114 -3.16 -16.91 12.21
CA LYS A 114 -2.12 -17.20 13.21
C LYS A 114 -1.87 -16.08 14.21
N GLY A 115 -2.70 -16.07 15.24
CA GLY A 115 -2.31 -15.52 16.53
C GLY A 115 -3.50 -15.08 17.34
N ALA A 116 -4.27 -16.04 17.84
CA ALA A 116 -5.13 -15.85 18.99
C ALA A 116 -4.35 -15.06 20.07
N LEU A 117 -4.95 -13.99 20.58
CA LEU A 117 -4.97 -13.63 21.99
C LEU A 117 -5.90 -12.42 22.17
N SER A 118 -6.98 -12.70 22.89
CA SER A 118 -7.89 -11.82 23.63
C SER A 118 -7.32 -10.49 24.11
N LEU A 119 -8.18 -9.47 24.11
CA LEU A 119 -8.46 -8.45 25.15
C LEU A 119 -9.06 -7.25 24.39
N GLY A 120 -10.28 -6.79 24.65
CA GLY A 120 -10.88 -6.49 25.94
C GLY A 120 -11.32 -5.03 25.86
N CYS A 121 -12.54 -4.75 26.32
CA CYS A 121 -13.22 -3.45 26.36
C CYS A 121 -12.32 -2.27 26.77
N TYR A 122 -12.65 -1.05 26.35
CA TYR A 122 -12.92 0.09 27.26
C TYR A 122 -13.57 1.26 26.50
N SER A 123 -14.71 1.70 27.04
CA SER A 123 -15.47 2.93 26.76
C SER A 123 -14.99 4.03 27.70
N VAL A 124 -14.94 5.29 27.22
CA VAL A 124 -15.18 6.57 27.94
C VAL A 124 -15.00 7.72 26.92
N SER A 125 -15.76 8.81 26.86
CA SER A 125 -16.90 9.34 27.63
C SER A 125 -17.76 10.20 26.69
#